data_AF-A0A1G6MCJ1-F1
#
_entry.id   AF-A0A1G6MCJ1-F1
#
_cell.length_a   1.000
_cell.length_b   1.000
_cell.length_c   1.000
_cell.angle_alpha   90.00
_cell.angle_beta   90.00
_cell.angle_gamma   90.00
#
_symmetry.space_group_name_H-M   'P 1'
#
loop_
_entity.id
_entity.type
_entity.pdbx_description
1 polymer ?
#
loop_
_entity_poly.entity_id
_entity_poly.type
_entity_poly.pdbx_seq_one_letter_code
_entity_poly.pdbx_strand_id
1 'polypeptide(L)'
;MLKIISTRFDQVFAYSSNVCSAKIALKENKKIFYKYLWRFGFGKKTGIDLPGEESGIVKDYVNLRPFDLATMAFGQGISVTQIQLARAYCAIANGGISYYTTCAKLYIKKPQNNNIKNTS
;
A
#
# COMPACT_ATOMS: atom_id res chain seq x y z
N MET A 1 -31.28 8.69 -9.99
CA MET A 1 -30.69 8.15 -8.74
C MET A 1 -30.96 6.64 -8.65
N LEU A 2 -30.35 5.81 -9.50
CA LEU A 2 -30.54 4.34 -9.53
C LEU A 2 -29.48 3.63 -10.41
N LYS A 3 -28.18 3.91 -10.21
CA LYS A 3 -27.08 3.18 -10.87
C LYS A 3 -26.31 2.22 -9.95
N ILE A 4 -26.59 2.24 -8.64
CA ILE A 4 -25.75 1.59 -7.62
C ILE A 4 -25.89 0.04 -7.61
N ILE A 5 -26.88 -0.53 -8.31
CA ILE A 5 -27.20 -1.97 -8.26
C ILE A 5 -26.47 -2.78 -9.35
N SER A 6 -25.88 -2.13 -10.37
CA SER A 6 -25.11 -2.80 -11.43
C SER A 6 -23.90 -1.95 -11.87
N THR A 7 -23.06 -1.56 -10.92
CA THR A 7 -21.80 -0.86 -11.22
C THR A 7 -20.73 -1.90 -11.51
N ARG A 8 -20.07 -1.83 -12.66
CA ARG A 8 -18.91 -2.68 -12.96
C ARG A 8 -17.76 -2.37 -12.01
N PHE A 9 -16.88 -3.34 -11.73
CA PHE A 9 -15.78 -3.14 -10.79
C PHE A 9 -14.85 -1.97 -11.16
N ASP A 10 -14.55 -1.79 -12.45
CA ASP A 10 -13.76 -0.67 -12.96
C ASP A 10 -14.40 0.70 -12.67
N GLN A 11 -15.72 0.78 -12.77
CA GLN A 11 -16.47 2.01 -12.51
C GLN A 11 -16.45 2.41 -11.03
N VAL A 12 -16.25 1.46 -10.12
CA VAL A 12 -16.14 1.77 -8.68
C VAL A 12 -14.98 2.74 -8.43
N PHE A 13 -13.85 2.47 -9.08
CA PHE A 13 -12.66 3.33 -9.00
C PHE A 13 -12.81 4.57 -9.88
N ALA A 14 -13.34 4.44 -11.11
CA ALA A 14 -13.48 5.57 -12.03
C ALA A 14 -14.38 6.70 -11.48
N TYR A 15 -15.43 6.33 -10.74
CA TYR A 15 -16.33 7.29 -10.10
C TYR A 15 -16.03 7.52 -8.61
N SER A 16 -14.96 6.92 -8.07
CA SER A 16 -14.57 7.00 -6.67
C SER A 16 -15.77 6.80 -5.71
N SER A 17 -16.57 5.76 -5.95
CA SER A 17 -17.85 5.59 -5.27
C SER A 17 -17.68 5.03 -3.85
N ASN A 18 -17.78 5.89 -2.83
CA ASN A 18 -17.67 5.49 -1.42
C ASN A 18 -18.61 4.33 -1.05
N VAL A 19 -19.87 4.36 -1.54
CA VAL A 19 -20.87 3.31 -1.29
C VAL A 19 -20.42 1.97 -1.87
N CYS A 20 -19.85 1.97 -3.07
CA CYS A 20 -19.39 0.73 -3.70
C CYS A 20 -18.09 0.22 -3.04
N SER A 21 -17.14 1.10 -2.73
CA SER A 21 -15.91 0.74 -2.00
C SER A 21 -16.22 0.13 -0.63
N ALA A 22 -17.13 0.75 0.13
CA ALA A 22 -17.58 0.21 1.41
C ALA A 22 -18.28 -1.15 1.25
N LYS A 23 -19.15 -1.32 0.24
CA LYS A 23 -19.80 -2.61 -0.05
C LYS A 23 -18.79 -3.70 -0.40
N ILE A 24 -17.78 -3.40 -1.22
CA ILE A 24 -16.71 -4.35 -1.55
C ILE A 24 -15.96 -4.75 -0.29
N ALA A 25 -15.52 -3.77 0.51
CA ALA A 25 -14.78 -4.05 1.74
C ALA A 25 -15.58 -4.86 2.76
N LEU A 26 -16.89 -4.60 2.90
CA LEU A 26 -17.79 -5.34 3.79
C LEU A 26 -18.10 -6.76 3.28
N LYS A 27 -18.10 -6.97 1.96
CA LYS A 27 -18.21 -8.31 1.37
C LYS A 27 -16.93 -9.11 1.52
N GLU A 28 -15.79 -8.43 1.56
CA GLU A 28 -14.50 -9.06 1.78
C GLU A 28 -14.25 -9.43 3.25
N ASN A 29 -13.34 -10.39 3.44
CA ASN A 29 -12.95 -10.78 4.78
C ASN A 29 -12.10 -9.68 5.45
N LYS A 30 -12.50 -9.22 6.65
CA LYS A 30 -11.74 -8.27 7.50
C LYS A 30 -10.24 -8.62 7.57
N LYS A 31 -9.90 -9.90 7.66
CA LYS A 31 -8.50 -10.39 7.68
C LYS A 31 -7.76 -10.07 6.39
N ILE A 32 -8.41 -10.20 5.24
CA ILE A 32 -7.82 -9.91 3.93
C ILE A 32 -7.59 -8.41 3.82
N PHE A 33 -8.59 -7.58 4.13
CA PHE A 33 -8.46 -6.12 4.09
C PHE A 33 -7.28 -5.64 4.93
N TYR A 34 -7.23 -6.07 6.20
CA TYR A 34 -6.15 -5.68 7.10
C TYR A 34 -4.77 -6.18 6.65
N LYS A 35 -4.71 -7.42 6.12
CA LYS A 35 -3.47 -7.98 5.54
C LYS A 35 -2.94 -7.08 4.42
N TYR A 36 -3.81 -6.53 3.57
CA TYR A 36 -3.36 -5.65 2.49
C TYR A 36 -2.91 -4.27 2.99
N LEU A 37 -3.58 -3.67 3.96
CA LEU A 37 -3.07 -2.44 4.61
C LEU A 37 -1.65 -2.65 5.16
N TRP A 38 -1.44 -3.78 5.83
CA TRP A 38 -0.13 -4.16 6.36
C TRP A 38 0.91 -4.43 5.26
N ARG A 39 0.54 -5.12 4.18
CA ARG A 39 1.43 -5.40 3.04
C ARG A 39 1.82 -4.14 2.27
N PHE A 40 0.94 -3.15 2.18
CA PHE A 40 1.28 -1.83 1.64
C PHE A 40 2.16 -1.00 2.58
N GLY A 41 2.36 -1.44 3.82
CA GLY A 41 3.21 -0.78 4.81
C GLY A 41 2.53 0.35 5.56
N PHE A 42 1.21 0.47 5.49
CA PHE A 42 0.48 1.51 6.22
C PHE A 42 0.52 1.24 7.73
N GLY A 43 0.66 2.32 8.52
CA GLY A 43 0.81 2.22 9.98
C GLY A 43 2.23 1.86 10.42
N LYS A 44 3.20 1.82 9.52
CA LYS A 44 4.61 1.51 9.81
C LYS A 44 5.55 2.45 9.08
N LYS A 45 6.63 2.86 9.74
CA LYS A 45 7.73 3.57 9.09
C LYS A 45 8.26 2.76 7.89
N THR A 46 8.45 3.43 6.76
CA THR A 46 8.95 2.82 5.52
C THR A 46 10.44 2.51 5.58
N GLY A 47 11.17 3.15 6.50
CA GLY A 47 12.62 3.02 6.65
C GLY A 47 13.38 3.93 5.69
N ILE A 48 12.74 5.02 5.23
CA ILE A 48 13.40 6.02 4.40
C ILE A 48 14.55 6.69 5.17
N ASP A 49 15.57 7.09 4.45
CA ASP A 49 16.77 7.77 4.93
C ASP A 49 16.56 9.26 5.25
N LEU A 50 15.33 9.65 5.61
CA LEU A 50 14.97 11.00 6.02
C LEU A 50 14.62 11.05 7.51
N PRO A 51 15.07 12.09 8.24
CA PRO A 51 14.66 12.30 9.62
C PRO A 51 13.17 12.68 9.69
N GLY A 52 12.53 12.39 10.83
CA GLY A 52 11.14 12.79 11.08
C GLY A 52 10.09 11.92 10.37
N GLU A 53 10.44 10.70 9.96
CA GLU A 53 9.45 9.78 9.40
C GLU A 53 8.40 9.39 10.46
N GLU A 54 7.14 9.60 10.09
CA GLU A 54 5.97 9.19 10.87
C GLU A 54 5.44 7.83 10.39
N SER A 55 4.84 7.05 11.30
CA SER A 55 4.25 5.75 10.97
C SER A 55 2.84 5.85 10.36
N GLY A 56 2.19 7.02 10.43
CA GLY A 56 0.76 7.13 10.20
C GLY A 56 -0.05 6.43 11.31
N ILE A 57 -1.36 6.33 11.11
CA ILE A 57 -2.32 5.79 12.08
C ILE A 57 -3.22 4.78 11.37
N VAL A 58 -3.12 3.51 11.78
CA VAL A 58 -4.00 2.43 11.35
C VAL A 58 -4.54 1.73 12.59
N LYS A 59 -5.86 1.58 12.67
CA LYS A 59 -6.51 0.90 13.80
C LYS A 59 -6.11 -0.57 13.85
N ASP A 60 -5.81 -1.10 15.02
CA ASP A 60 -5.42 -2.50 15.18
C ASP A 60 -6.48 -3.49 14.68
N TYR A 61 -6.01 -4.61 14.13
CA TYR A 61 -6.86 -5.68 13.61
C TYR A 61 -7.93 -6.14 14.61
N VAL A 62 -7.56 -6.33 15.88
CA VAL A 62 -8.48 -6.83 16.92
C VAL A 62 -9.65 -5.86 17.13
N ASN A 63 -9.37 -4.55 17.02
CA ASN A 63 -10.33 -3.48 17.27
C ASN A 63 -11.09 -3.01 16.03
N LEU A 64 -10.82 -3.57 14.84
CA LEU A 64 -11.53 -3.23 13.61
C LEU A 64 -12.99 -3.73 13.66
N ARG A 65 -13.95 -2.82 13.59
CA ARG A 65 -15.37 -3.16 13.45
C ARG A 65 -15.81 -3.03 11.99
N PRO A 66 -16.98 -3.58 11.60
CA PRO A 66 -17.50 -3.42 10.24
C PRO A 66 -17.63 -1.96 9.80
N PHE A 67 -18.00 -1.05 10.70
CA PHE A 67 -18.04 0.38 10.40
C PHE A 67 -16.65 0.93 10.05
N ASP A 68 -15.63 0.58 10.84
CA ASP A 68 -14.25 1.04 10.59
C ASP A 68 -13.74 0.48 9.25
N LEU A 69 -14.07 -0.78 8.93
CA LEU A 69 -13.75 -1.41 7.64
C LEU A 69 -14.40 -0.65 6.46
N ALA A 70 -15.67 -0.31 6.58
CA ALA A 70 -16.40 0.43 5.57
C ALA A 70 -15.81 1.82 5.34
N THR A 71 -15.47 2.56 6.41
CA THR A 71 -14.92 3.92 6.29
C THR A 71 -13.47 3.92 5.79
N MET A 72 -12.65 2.99 6.27
CA MET A 72 -11.26 2.86 5.83
C MET A 72 -11.16 2.48 4.34
N ALA A 73 -12.17 1.78 3.80
CA ALA A 73 -12.22 1.41 2.38
C ALA A 73 -12.25 2.61 1.42
N PHE A 74 -12.72 3.78 1.88
CA PHE A 74 -12.66 5.04 1.13
C PHE A 74 -11.75 6.08 1.83
N GLY A 75 -10.83 5.62 2.68
CA GLY A 75 -9.76 6.43 3.26
C GLY A 75 -10.11 7.21 4.52
N GLN A 76 -11.25 6.94 5.18
CA GLN A 76 -11.63 7.59 6.43
C GLN A 76 -11.32 6.73 7.66
N GLY A 77 -10.80 7.35 8.72
CA GLY A 77 -10.37 6.64 9.94
C GLY A 77 -9.01 5.96 9.81
N ILE A 78 -8.22 6.33 8.79
CA ILE A 78 -6.83 5.92 8.57
C ILE A 78 -6.01 7.16 8.22
N SER A 79 -4.77 7.22 8.69
CA SER A 79 -3.79 8.25 8.31
C SER A 79 -2.54 7.57 7.76
N VAL A 80 -2.06 8.02 6.60
CA VAL A 80 -0.85 7.52 5.96
C VAL A 80 0.02 8.69 5.56
N THR A 81 1.34 8.50 5.60
CA THR A 81 2.27 9.51 5.10
C THR A 81 2.29 9.50 3.57
N GLN A 82 2.67 10.62 2.96
CA GLN A 82 2.77 10.72 1.50
C GLN A 82 3.76 9.70 0.94
N ILE A 83 4.84 9.40 1.68
CA ILE A 83 5.85 8.43 1.27
C ILE A 83 5.35 6.98 1.33
N GLN A 84 4.53 6.64 2.33
CA GLN A 84 3.84 5.35 2.38
C GLN A 84 2.88 5.19 1.19
N LEU A 85 2.11 6.24 0.87
CA LEU A 85 1.19 6.22 -0.27
C LEU A 85 1.94 6.04 -1.59
N ALA A 86 3.01 6.81 -1.82
CA ALA A 86 3.85 6.69 -3.01
C ALA A 86 4.43 5.27 -3.15
N ARG A 87 4.95 4.69 -2.06
CA ARG A 87 5.45 3.31 -2.04
C ARG A 87 4.36 2.29 -2.42
N ALA A 88 3.15 2.46 -1.92
CA ALA A 88 2.02 1.57 -2.24
C ALA A 88 1.68 1.62 -3.73
N TYR A 89 1.63 2.82 -4.34
CA TYR A 89 1.44 2.98 -5.78
C TYR A 89 2.59 2.37 -6.60
N CYS A 90 3.84 2.54 -6.17
CA CYS A 90 4.99 1.90 -6.81
C CYS A 90 4.89 0.38 -6.79
N ALA A 91 4.41 -0.22 -5.70
CA ALA A 91 4.20 -1.66 -5.63
C ALA A 91 3.17 -2.14 -6.65
N ILE A 92 2.09 -1.38 -6.86
CA ILE A 92 1.07 -1.66 -7.89
C ILE A 92 1.68 -1.55 -9.29
N ALA A 93 2.42 -0.47 -9.57
CA ALA A 93 3.06 -0.24 -10.85
C ALA A 93 4.14 -1.30 -11.17
N ASN A 94 4.82 -1.81 -10.15
CA ASN A 94 5.91 -2.78 -10.27
C ASN A 94 5.42 -4.24 -10.14
N GLY A 95 4.28 -4.57 -10.76
CA GLY A 95 3.77 -5.94 -10.82
C GLY A 95 3.44 -6.57 -9.45
N GLY A 96 3.19 -5.76 -8.42
CA GLY A 96 2.88 -6.21 -7.06
C GLY A 96 4.09 -6.36 -6.13
N ILE A 97 5.30 -6.03 -6.58
CA ILE A 97 6.53 -6.13 -5.78
C ILE A 97 6.85 -4.77 -5.15
N SER A 98 6.91 -4.71 -3.82
CA SER A 98 7.28 -3.51 -3.07
C SER A 98 8.78 -3.49 -2.79
N TYR A 99 9.45 -2.39 -3.15
CA TYR A 99 10.86 -2.13 -2.81
C TYR A 99 11.01 -1.23 -1.59
N TYR A 100 12.22 -1.21 -1.03
CA TYR A 100 12.60 -0.22 -0.01
C TYR A 100 12.56 1.19 -0.59
N THR A 101 12.04 2.11 0.19
CA THR A 101 12.00 3.53 -0.16
C THR A 101 13.30 4.18 0.25
N THR A 102 13.96 4.90 -0.66
CA THR A 102 15.18 5.68 -0.36
C THR A 102 15.20 6.95 -1.20
N CYS A 103 15.71 8.04 -0.62
CA CYS A 103 16.01 9.30 -1.30
C CYS A 103 17.43 9.30 -1.85
N ALA A 104 18.40 8.75 -1.13
CA ALA A 104 19.76 8.61 -1.62
C ALA A 104 19.88 7.49 -2.67
N LYS A 105 20.63 7.76 -3.73
CA LYS A 105 20.99 6.71 -4.69
C LYS A 105 22.00 5.78 -4.02
N LEU A 106 21.55 4.59 -3.62
CA LEU A 106 22.46 3.51 -3.22
C LEU A 106 23.29 3.12 -4.45
N TYR A 107 24.58 3.44 -4.41
CA TYR A 107 25.54 2.97 -5.41
C TYR A 107 25.76 1.47 -5.20
N ILE A 108 24.99 0.64 -5.91
CA ILE A 108 25.26 -0.79 -6.00
C ILE A 108 26.47 -0.95 -6.93
N LYS A 109 27.66 -1.14 -6.34
CA LYS A 109 28.86 -1.49 -7.10
C LYS A 109 28.61 -2.85 -7.74
N LYS A 110 28.52 -2.92 -9.08
CA LYS A 110 28.52 -4.21 -9.78
C LYS A 110 29.74 -5.02 -9.31
N PRO A 111 29.61 -6.31 -8.97
CA PRO A 111 30.76 -7.13 -8.66
C PRO A 111 31.73 -7.08 -9.85
N GLN A 112 32.96 -6.60 -9.62
CA GLN A 112 34.01 -6.69 -10.63
C GLN A 112 34.39 -8.16 -10.75
N ASN A 113 34.11 -8.75 -11.91
CA ASN A 113 34.59 -10.08 -12.24
C ASN A 113 36.09 -10.00 -12.58
N ASN A 114 36.95 -9.96 -11.56
CA ASN A 114 38.40 -9.84 -11.69
C ASN A 114 39.13 -11.19 -11.75
N ASN A 115 38.59 -12.19 -12.43
CA ASN A 115 39.24 -13.51 -12.55
C ASN A 115 39.48 -13.95 -13.99
N ILE A 116 40.18 -13.15 -14.80
CA ILE A 116 40.92 -13.66 -15.97
C ILE A 116 42.26 -12.95 -16.11
N LYS A 117 43.18 -13.18 -15.17
CA LYS A 117 44.62 -13.21 -15.44
C LYS A 117 45.26 -14.16 -14.43
N ASN A 118 45.70 -15.32 -14.92
CA ASN A 118 46.96 -16.00 -14.56
C ASN A 118 46.85 -17.49 -14.88
N THR A 119 47.24 -17.86 -16.10
CA THR A 119 48.03 -19.07 -16.33
C THR A 119 49.02 -18.76 -17.45
N SER A 120 50.28 -18.96 -17.07
CA SER A 120 51.56 -19.05 -17.77
C SER A 120 51.56 -19.19 -19.29
#